data_AF-A0A9W4QWM0-F1
#
_entry.id   AF-A0A9W4QWM0-F1
#
_cell.length_a   1.000
_cell.length_b   1.000
_cell.length_c   1.000
_cell.angle_alpha   90.00
_cell.angle_beta   90.00
_cell.angle_gamma   90.00
#
_symmetry.space_group_name_H-M   'P 1'
#
loop_
_entity.id
_entity.type
_entity.pdbx_description
1 polymer ?
#
loop_
_entity_poly.entity_id
_entity_poly.type
_entity_poly.pdbx_seq_one_letter_code
_entity_poly.pdbx_strand_id
1 'polypeptide(L)'
;MKPLFYLISVFLFISFSSSATQSISVLAKHPIWLKLGHYKNQPTTISYITNASFFIADNGRNDPVAELKATIHAFNSQPLMQCRYPSRYQWLKEQGLTFSMPAAECPKLKQWREQQAIHSVSLVFASGYMSNPASLYGHLLLKLNRSTESKNKLLDYSINYGAHVPDNENGLVYILKGLFGGYKAGFSDQLFYRHQHNYGEIELRDLWEYTLNLNERDVAFIANHLWEILGTEFDYYFADENCAFHLAQIVELIIGDQLTSESSPWVIPATIFSRLNSATYQGQSAVKNITFTPSRDTVFSKYVQSLSEKELSFAKQIFAESAVLKNESFLALPVQSQKAIIGASFELVQVKQIQKQTPVKISELKNALIKARLKLPMGENKVKFQFTQQPPHKGQKPSNSSISAMHTAEQTQYTMGFRLSYFDTLASDIARIPFSNLEMLDTELMFKNGELT
;
A
#
# COMPACT_ATOMS: atom_id res chain seq x y z
N MET A 1 76.55 -19.38 -39.45
CA MET A 1 76.00 -20.05 -38.25
C MET A 1 75.96 -19.02 -37.11
N LYS A 2 74.79 -18.53 -36.73
CA LYS A 2 74.54 -17.69 -35.55
C LYS A 2 73.31 -18.26 -34.83
N PRO A 3 73.32 -18.49 -33.51
CA PRO A 3 72.20 -19.10 -32.81
C PRO A 3 71.14 -18.05 -32.49
N LEU A 4 69.88 -18.48 -32.60
CA LEU A 4 68.67 -17.74 -32.31
C LEU A 4 68.35 -17.92 -30.82
N PHE A 5 68.45 -16.86 -30.01
CA PHE A 5 68.02 -16.88 -28.60
C PHE A 5 66.54 -16.46 -28.54
N TYR A 6 65.65 -17.37 -28.15
CA TYR A 6 64.27 -17.05 -27.79
C TYR A 6 64.22 -16.59 -26.32
N LEU A 7 63.84 -15.32 -26.10
CA LEU A 7 63.53 -14.79 -24.78
C LEU A 7 62.05 -15.06 -24.49
N ILE A 8 61.74 -16.00 -23.60
CA ILE A 8 60.38 -16.21 -23.08
C ILE A 8 60.19 -15.24 -21.92
N SER A 9 59.36 -14.22 -22.11
CA SER A 9 58.94 -13.31 -21.05
C SER A 9 57.74 -13.91 -20.31
N VAL A 10 57.96 -14.36 -19.08
CA VAL A 10 56.90 -14.80 -18.17
C VAL A 10 56.34 -13.57 -17.46
N PHE A 11 55.18 -13.10 -17.88
CA PHE A 11 54.42 -12.09 -17.14
C PHE A 11 53.67 -12.75 -15.97
N LEU A 12 54.18 -12.57 -14.76
CA LEU A 12 53.48 -12.91 -13.53
C LEU A 12 52.37 -11.85 -13.29
N PHE A 13 51.11 -12.19 -13.58
CA PHE A 13 49.98 -11.38 -13.14
C PHE A 13 49.75 -11.61 -11.64
N ILE A 14 50.34 -10.75 -10.81
CA ILE A 14 49.99 -10.65 -9.40
C ILE A 14 48.69 -9.84 -9.32
N SER A 15 47.56 -10.53 -9.27
CA SER A 15 46.27 -9.91 -8.95
C SER A 15 46.26 -9.50 -7.48
N PHE A 16 46.59 -8.24 -7.20
CA PHE A 16 46.31 -7.63 -5.89
C PHE A 16 44.80 -7.43 -5.77
N SER A 17 44.12 -8.34 -5.06
CA SER A 17 42.79 -8.09 -4.52
C SER A 17 42.91 -7.07 -3.38
N SER A 18 42.95 -5.78 -3.72
CA SER A 18 42.78 -4.72 -2.75
C SER A 18 41.34 -4.79 -2.23
N SER A 19 41.17 -5.27 -0.99
CA SER A 19 39.93 -5.05 -0.24
C SER A 19 39.91 -3.57 0.13
N ALA A 20 39.39 -2.74 -0.78
CA ALA A 20 39.26 -1.31 -0.54
C ALA A 20 38.19 -1.10 0.53
N THR A 21 38.61 -0.81 1.77
CA THR A 21 37.72 -0.37 2.83
C THR A 21 37.07 0.93 2.36
N GLN A 22 35.78 0.88 2.02
CA GLN A 22 35.05 2.05 1.53
C GLN A 22 35.07 3.14 2.61
N SER A 23 35.39 4.37 2.22
CA SER A 23 35.49 5.45 3.21
C SER A 23 34.14 5.72 3.86
N ILE A 24 34.15 6.11 5.15
CA ILE A 24 32.93 6.45 5.91
C ILE A 24 32.10 7.52 5.18
N SER A 25 32.75 8.47 4.52
CA SER A 25 32.06 9.53 3.76
C SER A 25 31.31 9.02 2.54
N VAL A 26 31.79 7.95 1.90
CA VAL A 26 31.11 7.31 0.77
C VAL A 26 29.93 6.48 1.28
N LEU A 27 30.13 5.70 2.34
CA LEU A 27 29.06 4.92 2.97
C LEU A 27 27.92 5.79 3.51
N ALA A 28 28.24 6.93 4.11
CA ALA A 28 27.25 7.88 4.63
C ALA A 28 26.38 8.54 3.55
N LYS A 29 26.81 8.49 2.28
CA LYS A 29 26.04 8.97 1.12
C LYS A 29 25.39 7.84 0.34
N HIS A 30 25.58 6.59 0.77
CA HIS A 30 25.03 5.43 0.08
C HIS A 30 23.50 5.46 0.15
N PRO A 31 22.77 5.20 -0.96
CA PRO A 31 21.30 5.29 -0.98
C PRO A 31 20.62 4.44 0.09
N ILE A 32 21.10 3.20 0.31
CA ILE A 32 20.59 2.32 1.37
C ILE A 32 20.79 2.92 2.77
N TRP A 33 21.95 3.51 3.06
CA TRP A 33 22.18 4.17 4.35
C TRP A 33 21.23 5.34 4.55
N LEU A 34 21.05 6.15 3.51
CA LEU A 34 20.13 7.29 3.56
C LEU A 34 18.68 6.82 3.79
N LYS A 35 18.23 5.75 3.12
CA LYS A 35 16.91 5.17 3.35
C LYS A 35 16.75 4.55 4.75
N LEU A 36 17.76 3.83 5.25
CA LEU A 36 17.74 3.25 6.61
C LEU A 36 17.63 4.33 7.70
N GLY A 37 18.17 5.52 7.45
CA GLY A 37 18.00 6.68 8.32
C GLY A 37 16.81 7.58 7.96
N HIS A 38 16.02 7.21 6.95
CA HIS A 38 14.93 8.02 6.40
C HIS A 38 15.36 9.46 6.06
N TYR A 39 16.53 9.66 5.49
CA TYR A 39 17.02 10.98 5.08
C TYR A 39 16.34 11.45 3.79
N LYS A 40 15.94 12.72 3.76
CA LYS A 40 15.48 13.41 2.55
C LYS A 40 16.60 13.43 1.51
N ASN A 41 16.21 13.29 0.25
CA ASN A 41 17.12 13.49 -0.87
C ASN A 41 17.60 14.95 -0.91
N GLN A 42 18.72 15.20 -1.59
CA GLN A 42 19.31 16.54 -1.72
C GLN A 42 18.28 17.58 -2.20
N PRO A 43 18.37 18.85 -1.74
CA PRO A 43 19.57 19.52 -1.20
C PRO A 43 19.75 19.52 0.33
N THR A 44 18.75 19.08 1.11
CA THR A 44 18.87 19.04 2.58
C THR A 44 18.84 17.61 3.09
N THR A 45 19.92 17.14 3.71
CA THR A 45 20.00 15.79 4.26
C THR A 45 19.51 15.78 5.71
N ILE A 46 18.20 15.98 5.87
CA ILE A 46 17.50 15.86 7.15
C ILE A 46 16.65 14.59 7.14
N SER A 47 16.51 13.91 8.27
CA SER A 47 15.62 12.75 8.35
C SER A 47 14.15 13.15 8.49
N TYR A 48 13.28 12.37 7.82
CA TYR A 48 11.83 12.40 8.03
C TYR A 48 11.44 11.98 9.46
N ILE A 49 12.29 11.20 10.15
CA ILE A 49 12.07 10.84 11.54
C ILE A 49 12.36 12.05 12.43
N THR A 50 11.42 12.33 13.32
CA THR A 50 11.41 13.55 14.15
C THR A 50 11.83 13.30 15.60
N ASN A 51 11.62 12.10 16.13
CA ASN A 51 12.01 11.79 17.52
C ASN A 51 13.51 11.50 17.63
N ALA A 52 14.21 12.27 18.46
CA ALA A 52 15.66 12.19 18.66
C ALA A 52 16.13 10.79 19.12
N SER A 53 15.27 10.04 19.83
CA SER A 53 15.58 8.70 20.29
C SER A 53 15.96 7.74 19.17
N PHE A 54 15.52 7.93 17.92
CA PHE A 54 15.88 7.05 16.81
C PHE A 54 17.35 7.15 16.38
N PHE A 55 18.01 8.28 16.63
CA PHE A 55 19.41 8.49 16.24
C PHE A 55 20.34 8.08 17.37
N ILE A 56 21.53 7.59 17.00
CA ILE A 56 22.59 7.26 17.95
C ILE A 56 23.46 8.49 18.21
N ALA A 57 23.70 9.30 17.17
CA ALA A 57 24.39 10.58 17.28
C ALA A 57 23.40 11.69 17.67
N ASP A 58 23.82 12.63 18.52
CA ASP A 58 23.01 13.78 18.94
C ASP A 58 22.55 14.64 17.75
N ASN A 59 23.40 14.80 16.73
CA ASN A 59 23.08 15.49 15.47
C ASN A 59 22.71 14.53 14.33
N GLY A 60 22.46 13.25 14.63
CA GLY A 60 22.27 12.21 13.62
C GLY A 60 21.12 12.49 12.66
N ARG A 61 20.07 13.19 13.12
CA ARG A 61 18.94 13.62 12.26
C ARG A 61 19.36 14.47 11.06
N ASN A 62 20.42 15.26 11.21
CA ASN A 62 20.88 16.24 10.22
C ASN A 62 22.25 15.88 9.61
N ASP A 63 22.91 14.86 10.16
CA ASP A 63 24.25 14.46 9.76
C ASP A 63 24.33 12.92 9.66
N PRO A 64 24.08 12.35 8.46
CA PRO A 64 24.20 10.91 8.24
C PRO A 64 25.64 10.41 8.41
N VAL A 65 26.66 11.27 8.33
CA VAL A 65 28.05 10.89 8.56
C VAL A 65 28.29 10.72 10.05
N ALA A 66 27.81 11.65 10.88
CA ALA A 66 27.88 11.52 12.33
C ALA A 66 27.08 10.30 12.82
N GLU A 67 25.88 10.08 12.29
CA GLU A 67 25.07 8.91 12.62
C GLU A 67 25.78 7.59 12.26
N LEU A 68 26.43 7.54 11.09
CA LEU A 68 27.16 6.35 10.66
C LEU A 68 28.35 6.07 11.58
N LYS A 69 29.12 7.10 11.93
CA LYS A 69 30.25 6.98 12.87
C LYS A 69 29.79 6.49 14.24
N ALA A 70 28.72 7.08 14.77
CA ALA A 70 28.14 6.70 16.05
C ALA A 70 27.61 5.25 16.02
N THR A 71 26.98 4.85 14.91
CA THR A 71 26.51 3.47 14.68
C THR A 71 27.67 2.47 14.70
N ILE A 72 28.74 2.74 13.96
CA ILE A 72 29.93 1.87 13.93
C ILE A 72 30.58 1.79 15.32
N HIS A 73 30.72 2.92 16.02
CA HIS A 73 31.25 2.94 17.38
C HIS A 73 30.38 2.12 18.34
N ALA A 74 29.06 2.31 18.29
CA ALA A 74 28.09 1.62 19.13
C ALA A 74 28.12 0.10 18.92
N PHE A 75 28.25 -0.38 17.69
CA PHE A 75 28.37 -1.83 17.43
C PHE A 75 29.67 -2.45 17.97
N ASN A 76 30.74 -1.65 18.14
CA ASN A 76 32.01 -2.10 18.72
C ASN A 76 32.08 -1.95 20.24
N SER A 77 31.15 -1.24 20.89
CA SER A 77 31.15 -0.98 22.33
C SER A 77 29.93 -1.53 23.06
N GLN A 78 28.80 -1.68 22.38
CA GLN A 78 27.50 -2.02 22.95
C GLN A 78 26.80 -3.09 22.09
N PRO A 79 26.96 -4.40 22.38
CA PRO A 79 26.40 -5.47 21.56
C PRO A 79 24.88 -5.38 21.39
N LEU A 80 24.15 -4.91 22.41
CA LEU A 80 22.69 -4.73 22.36
C LEU A 80 22.23 -3.75 21.26
N MET A 81 23.09 -2.86 20.78
CA MET A 81 22.77 -1.97 19.68
C MET A 81 22.54 -2.73 18.37
N GLN A 82 23.17 -3.90 18.20
CA GLN A 82 22.91 -4.79 17.07
C GLN A 82 21.45 -5.32 17.07
N CYS A 83 20.85 -5.49 18.25
CA CYS A 83 19.45 -5.90 18.38
C CYS A 83 18.46 -4.75 18.15
N ARG A 84 18.91 -3.51 18.36
CA ARG A 84 18.13 -2.31 18.10
C ARG A 84 18.15 -1.93 16.63
N TYR A 85 19.30 -2.07 15.98
CA TYR A 85 19.51 -1.75 14.57
C TYR A 85 20.02 -2.94 13.74
N PRO A 86 19.24 -4.03 13.63
CA PRO A 86 19.65 -5.24 12.94
C PRO A 86 19.88 -5.05 11.43
N SER A 87 19.10 -4.20 10.75
CA SER A 87 19.30 -3.92 9.32
C SER A 87 20.51 -3.04 9.08
N ARG A 88 20.75 -2.03 9.92
CA ARG A 88 22.00 -1.25 9.83
C ARG A 88 23.22 -2.14 10.07
N TYR A 89 23.16 -3.04 11.05
CA TYR A 89 24.23 -3.99 11.33
C TYR A 89 24.47 -4.95 10.16
N GLN A 90 23.41 -5.54 9.61
CA GLN A 90 23.49 -6.42 8.45
C GLN A 90 24.10 -5.68 7.25
N TRP A 91 23.58 -4.50 6.90
CA TRP A 91 24.05 -3.74 5.74
C TRP A 91 25.53 -3.37 5.88
N LEU A 92 25.98 -2.88 7.04
CA LEU A 92 27.40 -2.53 7.24
C LEU A 92 28.33 -3.72 7.08
N LYS A 93 27.93 -4.91 7.52
CA LYS A 93 28.70 -6.14 7.28
C LYS A 93 28.78 -6.48 5.79
N GLU A 94 27.68 -6.30 5.06
CA GLU A 94 27.63 -6.50 3.60
C GLU A 94 28.54 -5.50 2.85
N GLN A 95 28.78 -4.31 3.42
CA GLN A 95 29.77 -3.35 2.92
C GLN A 95 31.23 -3.68 3.32
N GLY A 96 31.46 -4.83 3.97
CA GLY A 96 32.80 -5.31 4.33
C GLY A 96 33.33 -4.81 5.68
N LEU A 97 32.50 -4.17 6.52
CA LEU A 97 32.92 -3.77 7.86
C LEU A 97 32.96 -4.99 8.79
N THR A 98 34.00 -5.02 9.64
CA THR A 98 34.14 -5.99 10.73
C THR A 98 33.94 -5.29 12.06
N PHE A 99 33.38 -6.01 13.03
CA PHE A 99 33.09 -5.49 14.36
C PHE A 99 33.82 -6.34 15.39
N SER A 100 34.42 -5.70 16.39
CA SER A 100 35.19 -6.35 17.47
C SER A 100 34.29 -7.15 18.42
N MET A 101 33.05 -6.70 18.58
CA MET A 101 32.06 -7.38 19.41
C MET A 101 31.46 -8.57 18.66
N PRO A 102 31.19 -9.69 19.37
CA PRO A 102 30.47 -10.81 18.77
C PRO A 102 29.04 -10.41 18.39
N ALA A 103 28.40 -11.25 17.57
CA ALA A 103 26.99 -11.11 17.26
C ALA A 103 26.17 -11.19 18.55
N ALA A 104 25.30 -10.20 18.78
CA ALA A 104 24.45 -10.17 19.96
C ALA A 104 23.28 -11.17 19.83
N GLU A 105 22.96 -11.83 20.94
CA GLU A 105 21.74 -12.62 21.04
C GLU A 105 20.54 -11.70 21.22
N CYS A 106 19.58 -11.75 20.29
CA CYS A 106 18.41 -10.85 20.27
C CYS A 106 17.09 -11.63 20.41
N PRO A 107 16.74 -12.16 21.61
CA PRO A 107 15.55 -13.00 21.79
C PRO A 107 14.23 -12.33 21.37
N LYS A 108 14.07 -11.03 21.62
CA LYS A 108 12.85 -10.29 21.25
C LYS A 108 12.69 -10.14 19.73
N LEU A 109 13.78 -9.77 19.05
CA LEU A 109 13.80 -9.70 17.58
C LEU A 109 13.53 -11.09 16.98
N LYS A 110 14.20 -12.13 17.51
CA LYS A 110 13.99 -13.52 17.11
C LYS A 110 12.54 -13.95 17.31
N GLN A 111 11.95 -13.62 18.45
CA GLN A 111 10.54 -13.89 18.73
C GLN A 111 9.62 -13.21 17.71
N TRP A 112 9.84 -11.92 17.44
CA TRP A 112 9.03 -11.16 16.49
C TRP A 112 9.16 -11.69 15.05
N ARG A 113 10.39 -12.03 14.61
CA ARG A 113 10.71 -12.48 13.25
C ARG A 113 10.46 -13.96 12.98
N GLU A 114 10.76 -14.84 13.94
CA GLU A 114 10.92 -16.29 13.71
C GLU A 114 9.83 -17.16 14.35
N GLN A 115 9.05 -16.68 15.33
CA GLN A 115 7.94 -17.49 15.89
C GLN A 115 6.93 -17.90 14.81
N GLN A 116 6.82 -17.10 13.76
CA GLN A 116 6.29 -17.54 12.48
C GLN A 116 7.13 -16.86 11.41
N ALA A 117 8.01 -17.63 10.77
CA ALA A 117 8.95 -17.13 9.78
C ALA A 117 8.24 -16.36 8.67
N ILE A 118 8.77 -15.19 8.33
CA ILE A 118 8.28 -14.36 7.24
C ILE A 118 8.91 -14.90 5.95
N HIS A 119 8.11 -15.45 5.05
CA HIS A 119 8.60 -16.09 3.82
C HIS A 119 8.48 -15.19 2.58
N SER A 120 7.61 -14.18 2.63
CA SER A 120 7.51 -13.16 1.60
C SER A 120 6.88 -11.88 2.16
N VAL A 121 6.95 -10.81 1.39
CA VAL A 121 6.33 -9.52 1.70
C VAL A 121 5.38 -9.14 0.57
N SER A 122 4.22 -8.59 0.90
CA SER A 122 3.29 -8.06 -0.09
C SER A 122 3.00 -6.59 0.16
N LEU A 123 2.87 -5.81 -0.91
CA LEU A 123 2.27 -4.47 -0.83
C LEU A 123 0.77 -4.58 -1.13
N VAL A 124 -0.07 -4.11 -0.22
CA VAL A 124 -1.54 -4.22 -0.31
C VAL A 124 -2.13 -2.85 -0.60
N PHE A 125 -2.96 -2.76 -1.64
CA PHE A 125 -3.78 -1.60 -1.97
C PHE A 125 -5.19 -1.79 -1.44
N ALA A 126 -5.73 -0.81 -0.71
CA ALA A 126 -7.17 -0.68 -0.47
C ALA A 126 -7.73 0.43 -1.37
N SER A 127 -8.81 0.16 -2.12
CA SER A 127 -9.44 1.13 -3.04
C SER A 127 -9.85 2.44 -2.35
N GLY A 128 -10.12 3.50 -3.11
CA GLY A 128 -10.54 4.80 -2.55
C GLY A 128 -11.77 4.72 -1.64
N TYR A 129 -11.84 5.62 -0.65
CA TYR A 129 -12.95 5.73 0.30
C TYR A 129 -13.44 7.18 0.41
N MET A 130 -14.62 7.46 -0.15
CA MET A 130 -15.14 8.82 -0.29
C MET A 130 -15.52 9.49 1.04
N SER A 131 -15.81 8.71 2.08
CA SER A 131 -16.18 9.28 3.39
C SER A 131 -14.98 9.72 4.22
N ASN A 132 -13.74 9.52 3.76
CA ASN A 132 -12.54 9.97 4.45
C ASN A 132 -11.57 10.67 3.47
N PRO A 133 -11.33 11.99 3.62
CA PRO A 133 -10.41 12.76 2.78
C PRO A 133 -9.02 12.14 2.60
N ALA A 134 -8.44 11.56 3.66
CA ALA A 134 -7.09 10.97 3.58
C ALA A 134 -7.04 9.62 2.86
N SER A 135 -8.19 8.99 2.61
CA SER A 135 -8.31 7.70 1.91
C SER A 135 -8.99 7.81 0.56
N LEU A 136 -9.25 9.04 0.06
CA LEU A 136 -9.89 9.26 -1.25
C LEU A 136 -9.19 8.51 -2.37
N TYR A 137 -7.85 8.51 -2.34
CA TYR A 137 -7.00 7.91 -3.36
C TYR A 137 -6.60 6.45 -3.11
N GLY A 138 -7.17 5.86 -2.05
CA GLY A 138 -6.81 4.54 -1.56
C GLY A 138 -5.78 4.61 -0.45
N HIS A 139 -5.33 3.44 0.00
CA HIS A 139 -4.40 3.30 1.12
C HIS A 139 -3.46 2.13 0.88
N LEU A 140 -2.22 2.24 1.39
CA LEU A 140 -1.20 1.20 1.29
C LEU A 140 -1.00 0.53 2.65
N LEU A 141 -0.79 -0.78 2.62
CA LEU A 141 -0.27 -1.55 3.75
C LEU A 141 0.87 -2.42 3.25
N LEU A 142 1.81 -2.74 4.13
CA LEU A 142 2.78 -3.80 3.86
C LEU A 142 2.39 -5.03 4.67
N LYS A 143 2.25 -6.19 4.02
CA LYS A 143 1.90 -7.45 4.69
C LYS A 143 3.13 -8.36 4.74
N LEU A 144 3.44 -8.84 5.94
CA LEU A 144 4.50 -9.81 6.21
C LEU A 144 3.87 -11.20 6.17
N ASN A 145 4.08 -11.94 5.08
CA ASN A 145 3.44 -13.24 4.87
C ASN A 145 4.18 -14.31 5.70
N ARG A 146 3.52 -14.76 6.77
CA ARG A 146 4.04 -15.74 7.74
C ARG A 146 3.37 -17.09 7.59
N SER A 147 2.15 -17.08 7.06
CA SER A 147 1.35 -18.25 6.76
C SER A 147 1.73 -18.83 5.40
N THR A 148 2.05 -20.12 5.34
CA THR A 148 2.08 -20.88 4.08
C THR A 148 0.65 -20.98 3.53
N GLU A 149 0.47 -21.36 2.25
CA GLU A 149 -0.87 -21.46 1.64
C GLU A 149 -1.87 -22.36 2.41
N SER A 150 -1.37 -23.31 3.20
CA SER A 150 -2.14 -24.19 4.08
C SER A 150 -2.58 -23.56 5.42
N LYS A 151 -2.08 -22.37 5.76
CA LYS A 151 -2.35 -21.67 7.03
C LYS A 151 -3.22 -20.42 6.79
N ASN A 152 -3.89 -19.95 7.84
CA ASN A 152 -4.81 -18.82 7.76
C ASN A 152 -4.05 -17.48 7.56
N LYS A 153 -3.97 -17.02 6.30
CA LYS A 153 -3.37 -15.73 5.88
C LYS A 153 -3.87 -14.51 6.66
N LEU A 154 -5.03 -14.61 7.31
CA LEU A 154 -5.59 -13.54 8.16
C LEU A 154 -4.76 -13.26 9.42
N LEU A 155 -3.94 -14.22 9.86
CA LEU A 155 -3.06 -14.09 11.03
C LEU A 155 -1.65 -13.57 10.68
N ASP A 156 -1.41 -13.28 9.40
CA ASP A 156 -0.19 -12.57 8.99
C ASP A 156 -0.15 -11.18 9.62
N TYR A 157 1.05 -10.64 9.81
CA TYR A 157 1.19 -9.26 10.25
C TYR A 157 1.08 -8.30 9.08
N SER A 158 0.53 -7.13 9.35
CA SER A 158 0.50 -6.01 8.44
C SER A 158 1.03 -4.77 9.13
N ILE A 159 1.80 -3.99 8.39
CA ILE A 159 2.37 -2.73 8.78
C ILE A 159 1.55 -1.63 8.11
N ASN A 160 1.07 -0.72 8.94
CA ASN A 160 0.37 0.47 8.54
C ASN A 160 1.23 1.71 8.84
N TYR A 161 1.17 2.71 7.97
CA TYR A 161 1.66 4.06 8.25
C TYR A 161 0.48 5.02 8.23
N GLY A 162 0.33 5.84 9.27
CA GLY A 162 -0.78 6.77 9.34
C GLY A 162 -0.60 7.85 10.39
N ALA A 163 -1.39 8.92 10.24
CA ALA A 163 -1.45 10.02 11.18
C ALA A 163 -2.08 9.60 12.51
N HIS A 164 -1.54 10.10 13.61
CA HIS A 164 -2.13 10.07 14.94
C HIS A 164 -3.17 11.19 15.03
N VAL A 165 -4.40 10.87 14.67
CA VAL A 165 -5.53 11.80 14.70
C VAL A 165 -6.25 11.66 16.05
N PRO A 166 -6.45 12.75 16.81
CA PRO A 166 -7.31 12.75 17.98
C PRO A 166 -8.73 12.30 17.67
N ASP A 167 -9.37 11.65 18.65
CA ASP A 167 -10.78 11.31 18.56
C ASP A 167 -11.64 12.57 18.36
N ASN A 168 -12.61 12.51 17.44
CA ASN A 168 -13.54 13.59 17.12
C ASN A 168 -12.92 14.87 16.53
N GLU A 169 -11.77 14.79 15.85
CA GLU A 169 -11.24 15.96 15.15
C GLU A 169 -12.22 16.47 14.07
N ASN A 170 -12.40 17.78 14.01
CA ASN A 170 -13.22 18.46 13.01
C ASN A 170 -12.67 18.21 11.59
N GLY A 171 -13.56 17.88 10.64
CA GLY A 171 -13.17 17.54 9.26
C GLY A 171 -12.41 18.62 8.49
N LEU A 172 -12.70 19.92 8.71
CA LEU A 172 -11.95 21.01 8.07
C LEU A 172 -10.55 21.15 8.70
N VAL A 173 -10.46 21.03 10.02
CA VAL A 173 -9.18 21.04 10.74
C VAL A 173 -8.32 19.86 10.30
N TYR A 174 -8.94 18.69 10.14
CA TYR A 174 -8.30 17.49 9.63
C TYR A 174 -7.68 17.69 8.24
N ILE A 175 -8.43 18.27 7.30
CA ILE A 175 -7.93 18.55 5.94
C ILE A 175 -6.80 19.58 6.00
N LEU A 176 -6.98 20.70 6.69
CA LEU A 176 -5.97 21.77 6.76
C LEU A 176 -4.66 21.27 7.41
N LYS A 177 -4.74 20.64 8.59
CA LYS A 177 -3.56 20.06 9.24
C LYS A 177 -2.93 18.97 8.37
N GLY A 178 -3.74 18.13 7.71
CA GLY A 178 -3.23 17.09 6.82
C GLY A 178 -2.47 17.62 5.60
N LEU A 179 -2.93 18.72 5.00
CA LEU A 179 -2.26 19.35 3.87
C LEU A 179 -0.96 20.07 4.26
N PHE A 180 -0.87 20.60 5.48
CA PHE A 180 0.25 21.43 5.92
C PHE A 180 1.18 20.77 6.96
N GLY A 181 1.10 19.45 7.18
CA GLY A 181 2.03 18.74 8.06
C GLY A 181 1.73 18.85 9.56
N GLY A 182 0.49 19.15 9.94
CA GLY A 182 0.08 19.41 11.33
C GLY A 182 -0.15 18.16 12.19
N TYR A 183 0.10 16.95 11.65
CA TYR A 183 -0.06 15.69 12.36
C TYR A 183 1.25 14.95 12.53
N LYS A 184 1.40 14.28 13.67
CA LYS A 184 2.41 13.23 13.85
C LYS A 184 1.92 11.94 13.21
N ALA A 185 2.85 11.14 12.71
CA ALA A 185 2.58 9.82 12.16
C ALA A 185 3.63 8.81 12.62
N GLY A 186 3.33 7.54 12.39
CA GLY A 186 4.25 6.45 12.70
C GLY A 186 3.86 5.15 12.00
N PHE A 187 4.79 4.21 12.02
CA PHE A 187 4.53 2.84 11.65
C PHE A 187 3.92 2.08 12.81
N SER A 188 2.93 1.23 12.52
CA SER A 188 2.27 0.37 13.49
C SER A 188 2.06 -1.02 12.88
N ASP A 189 2.20 -2.06 13.69
CA ASP A 189 1.92 -3.43 13.29
C ASP A 189 0.58 -3.92 13.86
N GLN A 190 -0.13 -4.72 13.07
CA GLN A 190 -1.38 -5.36 13.50
C GLN A 190 -1.61 -6.63 12.68
N LEU A 191 -2.37 -7.58 13.25
CA LEU A 191 -2.84 -8.75 12.52
C LEU A 191 -3.71 -8.34 11.32
N PHE A 192 -3.42 -8.93 10.15
CA PHE A 192 -3.99 -8.53 8.86
C PHE A 192 -5.52 -8.64 8.83
N TYR A 193 -6.12 -9.60 9.55
CA TYR A 193 -7.58 -9.72 9.61
C TYR A 193 -8.28 -8.45 10.08
N ARG A 194 -7.65 -7.64 10.93
CA ARG A 194 -8.24 -6.40 11.42
C ARG A 194 -8.29 -5.34 10.33
N HIS A 195 -7.22 -5.21 9.55
CA HIS A 195 -7.21 -4.33 8.38
C HIS A 195 -8.13 -4.84 7.28
N GLN A 196 -8.10 -6.14 6.99
CA GLN A 196 -9.02 -6.73 6.01
C GLN A 196 -10.48 -6.55 6.41
N HIS A 197 -10.82 -6.72 7.70
CA HIS A 197 -12.16 -6.46 8.21
C HIS A 197 -12.51 -4.98 8.11
N ASN A 198 -11.65 -4.08 8.58
CA ASN A 198 -11.92 -2.64 8.48
C ASN A 198 -12.14 -2.19 7.03
N TYR A 199 -11.23 -2.54 6.12
CA TYR A 199 -11.32 -2.12 4.73
C TYR A 199 -12.44 -2.85 3.99
N GLY A 200 -12.45 -4.19 3.98
CA GLY A 200 -13.39 -4.97 3.17
C GLY A 200 -14.81 -5.04 3.72
N GLU A 201 -14.96 -5.07 5.05
CA GLU A 201 -16.25 -5.29 5.71
C GLU A 201 -16.87 -4.01 6.27
N ILE A 202 -16.09 -3.01 6.69
CA ILE A 202 -16.63 -1.78 7.29
C ILE A 202 -16.62 -0.63 6.27
N GLU A 203 -15.48 -0.37 5.64
CA GLU A 203 -15.32 0.71 4.66
C GLU A 203 -15.78 0.32 3.25
N LEU A 204 -16.10 -0.97 3.04
CA LEU A 204 -16.57 -1.53 1.75
C LEU A 204 -15.56 -1.33 0.61
N ARG A 205 -14.28 -1.52 0.91
CA ARG A 205 -13.15 -1.29 0.00
C ARG A 205 -12.56 -2.61 -0.47
N ASP A 206 -12.37 -2.72 -1.78
CA ASP A 206 -11.70 -3.86 -2.38
C ASP A 206 -10.19 -3.79 -2.09
N LEU A 207 -9.55 -4.96 -2.00
CA LEU A 207 -8.12 -5.08 -1.74
C LEU A 207 -7.38 -5.79 -2.88
N TRP A 208 -6.19 -5.30 -3.23
CA TRP A 208 -5.24 -5.96 -4.13
C TRP A 208 -3.91 -6.14 -3.43
N GLU A 209 -3.46 -7.39 -3.30
CA GLU A 209 -2.20 -7.77 -2.69
C GLU A 209 -1.17 -8.10 -3.79
N TYR A 210 -0.07 -7.35 -3.85
CA TYR A 210 1.05 -7.56 -4.75
C TYR A 210 2.17 -8.26 -3.98
N THR A 211 2.30 -9.57 -4.12
CA THR A 211 3.39 -10.31 -3.49
C THR A 211 4.69 -9.96 -4.20
N LEU A 212 5.68 -9.48 -3.46
CA LEU A 212 6.98 -9.09 -3.99
C LEU A 212 7.83 -10.33 -4.30
N ASN A 213 8.59 -10.28 -5.39
CA ASN A 213 9.47 -11.36 -5.85
C ASN A 213 10.86 -11.26 -5.18
N LEU A 214 10.90 -11.16 -3.86
CA LEU A 214 12.14 -10.98 -3.09
C LEU A 214 12.72 -12.34 -2.66
N ASN A 215 14.05 -12.40 -2.54
CA ASN A 215 14.72 -13.55 -1.92
C ASN A 215 14.61 -13.47 -0.38
N GLU A 216 14.95 -14.56 0.31
CA GLU A 216 14.84 -14.65 1.77
C GLU A 216 15.70 -13.61 2.53
N ARG A 217 16.90 -13.29 2.02
CA ARG A 217 17.79 -12.29 2.63
C ARG A 217 17.14 -10.91 2.62
N ASP A 218 16.53 -10.52 1.51
CA ASP A 218 15.92 -9.21 1.32
C ASP A 218 14.58 -9.10 2.06
N VAL A 219 13.83 -10.21 2.16
CA VAL A 219 12.65 -10.31 3.05
C VAL A 219 13.06 -10.09 4.51
N ALA A 220 14.13 -10.76 4.96
CA ALA A 220 14.64 -10.60 6.32
C ALA A 220 15.16 -9.17 6.57
N PHE A 221 15.80 -8.54 5.57
CA PHE A 221 16.27 -7.17 5.66
C PHE A 221 15.14 -6.15 5.82
N ILE A 222 14.05 -6.30 5.06
CA ILE A 222 12.83 -5.48 5.24
C ILE A 222 12.25 -5.69 6.64
N ALA A 223 12.08 -6.94 7.08
CA ALA A 223 11.55 -7.24 8.40
C ALA A 223 12.42 -6.64 9.53
N ASN A 224 13.74 -6.81 9.44
CA ASN A 224 14.68 -6.23 10.38
C ASN A 224 14.60 -4.69 10.40
N HIS A 225 14.37 -4.03 9.25
CA HIS A 225 14.28 -2.57 9.22
C HIS A 225 12.94 -2.07 9.77
N LEU A 226 11.84 -2.79 9.51
CA LEU A 226 10.55 -2.52 10.14
C LEU A 226 10.67 -2.56 11.67
N TRP A 227 11.41 -3.52 12.21
CA TRP A 227 11.72 -3.58 13.64
C TRP A 227 12.46 -2.32 14.15
N GLU A 228 13.34 -1.71 13.35
CA GLU A 228 14.08 -0.48 13.72
C GLU A 228 13.17 0.75 13.82
N ILE A 229 12.10 0.79 13.04
CA ILE A 229 11.27 1.99 12.82
C ILE A 229 9.88 1.89 13.46
N LEU A 230 9.50 0.71 13.97
CA LEU A 230 8.28 0.58 14.76
C LEU A 230 8.39 1.47 16.02
N GLY A 231 7.41 2.37 16.19
CA GLY A 231 7.40 3.33 17.28
C GLY A 231 8.24 4.61 17.07
N THR A 232 8.74 4.86 15.85
CA THR A 232 9.34 6.17 15.51
C THR A 232 8.27 7.15 15.04
N GLU A 233 8.55 8.45 15.19
CA GLU A 233 7.62 9.53 14.88
C GLU A 233 8.04 10.31 13.64
N PHE A 234 7.07 10.67 12.81
CA PHE A 234 7.21 11.44 11.57
C PHE A 234 6.26 12.62 11.58
N ASP A 235 6.50 13.62 10.72
CA ASP A 235 5.48 14.60 10.35
C ASP A 235 4.67 14.04 9.16
N TYR A 236 3.35 14.25 9.15
CA TYR A 236 2.45 13.66 8.15
C TYR A 236 1.90 14.69 7.17
N TYR A 237 2.21 14.50 5.88
CA TYR A 237 1.70 15.34 4.79
C TYR A 237 0.84 14.53 3.83
N PHE A 238 -0.37 15.01 3.53
CA PHE A 238 -1.31 14.29 2.65
C PHE A 238 -0.80 14.17 1.22
N ALA A 239 -0.07 15.18 0.73
CA ALA A 239 0.36 15.25 -0.66
C ALA A 239 1.52 14.30 -0.97
N ASP A 240 2.64 14.38 -0.24
CA ASP A 240 3.93 13.83 -0.64
C ASP A 240 4.67 12.97 0.42
N GLU A 241 4.36 13.13 1.71
CA GLU A 241 4.92 12.34 2.83
C GLU A 241 3.84 11.48 3.53
N ASN A 242 2.99 10.83 2.72
CA ASN A 242 1.86 10.01 3.19
C ASN A 242 2.21 8.50 3.27
N CYS A 243 1.21 7.67 3.56
CA CYS A 243 1.37 6.20 3.62
C CYS A 243 1.99 5.59 2.36
N ALA A 244 1.66 6.12 1.18
CA ALA A 244 2.17 5.58 -0.06
C ALA A 244 3.67 5.86 -0.21
N PHE A 245 4.12 7.07 0.14
CA PHE A 245 5.53 7.44 0.12
C PHE A 245 6.36 6.60 1.09
N HIS A 246 5.97 6.58 2.37
CA HIS A 246 6.76 5.92 3.40
C HIS A 246 6.82 4.40 3.22
N LEU A 247 5.74 3.75 2.80
CA LEU A 247 5.78 2.31 2.51
C LEU A 247 6.53 2.00 1.22
N ALA A 248 6.48 2.87 0.21
CA ALA A 248 7.31 2.72 -0.98
C ALA A 248 8.80 2.80 -0.63
N GLN A 249 9.23 3.72 0.24
CA GLN A 249 10.62 3.81 0.70
C GLN A 249 11.13 2.49 1.31
N ILE A 250 10.28 1.76 2.04
CA ILE A 250 10.64 0.44 2.60
C ILE A 250 10.89 -0.58 1.48
N VAL A 251 10.09 -0.58 0.43
CA VAL A 251 10.27 -1.49 -0.72
C VAL A 251 11.52 -1.11 -1.52
N GLU A 252 11.76 0.19 -1.71
CA GLU A 252 12.92 0.73 -2.43
C GLU A 252 14.26 0.48 -1.74
N LEU A 253 14.29 0.13 -0.44
CA LEU A 253 15.51 -0.36 0.20
C LEU A 253 16.13 -1.55 -0.54
N ILE A 254 15.28 -2.34 -1.19
CA ILE A 254 15.65 -3.58 -1.88
C ILE A 254 15.65 -3.41 -3.39
N ILE A 255 14.60 -2.80 -3.94
CA ILE A 255 14.46 -2.67 -5.39
C ILE A 255 15.13 -1.41 -5.94
N GLY A 256 15.66 -0.53 -5.09
CA GLY A 256 16.19 0.78 -5.51
C GLY A 256 15.10 1.81 -5.77
N ASP A 257 15.49 3.03 -6.14
CA ASP A 257 14.63 4.21 -6.31
C ASP A 257 13.73 4.13 -7.57
N GLN A 258 12.81 3.16 -7.61
CA GLN A 258 11.90 2.89 -8.73
C GLN A 258 10.45 3.31 -8.47
N LEU A 259 10.08 3.59 -7.22
CA LEU A 259 8.69 3.83 -6.81
C LEU A 259 8.42 5.31 -6.50
N THR A 260 9.39 6.06 -5.99
CA THR A 260 9.22 7.46 -5.57
C THR A 260 10.13 8.44 -6.31
N SER A 261 10.86 8.01 -7.34
CA SER A 261 11.94 8.78 -7.97
C SER A 261 11.50 9.91 -8.92
N GLU A 262 10.20 10.11 -9.15
CA GLU A 262 9.73 11.26 -9.93
C GLU A 262 9.64 12.51 -9.07
N SER A 263 10.02 13.65 -9.65
CA SER A 263 9.91 15.01 -9.08
C SER A 263 8.47 15.51 -8.93
N SER A 264 7.51 14.60 -8.76
CA SER A 264 6.12 14.94 -8.51
C SER A 264 6.00 15.46 -7.07
N PRO A 265 5.40 16.63 -6.84
CA PRO A 265 5.19 17.14 -5.49
C PRO A 265 4.01 16.44 -4.79
N TRP A 266 3.59 15.28 -5.27
CA TRP A 266 2.56 14.44 -4.68
C TRP A 266 2.85 12.94 -4.93
N VAL A 267 2.40 12.11 -4.00
CA VAL A 267 2.54 10.66 -4.03
C VAL A 267 1.17 10.04 -3.87
N ILE A 268 0.61 9.56 -4.98
CA ILE A 268 -0.72 8.97 -5.02
C ILE A 268 -0.60 7.44 -4.91
N PRO A 269 -1.33 6.78 -4.00
CA PRO A 269 -1.31 5.32 -3.83
C PRO A 269 -1.29 4.50 -5.14
N ALA A 270 -2.19 4.80 -6.09
CA ALA A 270 -2.29 4.07 -7.34
C ALA A 270 -1.02 4.18 -8.21
N THR A 271 -0.29 5.31 -8.18
CA THR A 271 0.93 5.47 -8.99
C THR A 271 2.06 4.60 -8.48
N ILE A 272 2.14 4.37 -7.15
CA ILE A 272 3.09 3.41 -6.56
C ILE A 272 2.85 2.01 -7.11
N PHE A 273 1.60 1.57 -7.25
CA PHE A 273 1.30 0.25 -7.83
C PHE A 273 1.56 0.19 -9.34
N SER A 274 1.30 1.25 -10.09
CA SER A 274 1.71 1.34 -11.50
C SER A 274 3.22 1.23 -11.67
N ARG A 275 4.01 1.90 -10.82
CA ARG A 275 5.47 1.82 -10.83
C ARG A 275 5.97 0.46 -10.36
N LEU A 276 5.40 -0.08 -9.27
CA LEU A 276 5.75 -1.41 -8.76
C LEU A 276 5.53 -2.52 -9.79
N ASN A 277 4.45 -2.45 -10.56
CA ASN A 277 4.18 -3.43 -11.62
C ASN A 277 5.23 -3.41 -12.74
N SER A 278 5.84 -2.25 -13.00
CA SER A 278 6.91 -2.08 -13.99
C SER A 278 8.31 -2.24 -13.38
N ALA A 279 8.42 -2.27 -12.07
CA ALA A 279 9.70 -2.31 -11.37
C ALA A 279 10.37 -3.67 -11.51
N THR A 280 11.70 -3.65 -11.47
CA THR A 280 12.51 -4.86 -11.56
C THR A 280 13.32 -5.08 -10.29
N TYR A 281 13.56 -6.35 -9.97
CA TYR A 281 14.42 -6.78 -8.88
C TYR A 281 15.32 -7.90 -9.40
N GLN A 282 16.64 -7.69 -9.34
CA GLN A 282 17.64 -8.64 -9.85
C GLN A 282 17.39 -9.10 -11.30
N GLY A 283 16.97 -8.18 -12.17
CA GLY A 283 16.70 -8.46 -13.59
C GLY A 283 15.37 -9.17 -13.88
N GLN A 284 14.54 -9.42 -12.86
CA GLN A 284 13.20 -9.99 -12.99
C GLN A 284 12.13 -8.98 -12.57
N SER A 285 10.85 -9.28 -12.82
CA SER A 285 9.76 -8.46 -12.27
C SER A 285 9.83 -8.43 -10.74
N ALA A 286 9.65 -7.26 -10.14
CA ALA A 286 9.57 -7.08 -8.70
C ALA A 286 8.26 -7.67 -8.10
N VAL A 287 7.25 -7.97 -8.93
CA VAL A 287 5.96 -8.53 -8.52
C VAL A 287 5.89 -10.00 -8.93
N LYS A 288 5.66 -10.88 -7.95
CA LYS A 288 5.51 -12.32 -8.16
C LYS A 288 4.08 -12.71 -8.54
N ASN A 289 3.09 -12.18 -7.81
CA ASN A 289 1.68 -12.41 -8.10
C ASN A 289 0.82 -11.24 -7.59
N ILE A 290 -0.43 -11.19 -8.06
CA ILE A 290 -1.42 -10.22 -7.62
C ILE A 290 -2.68 -10.98 -7.19
N THR A 291 -3.14 -10.75 -5.96
CA THR A 291 -4.33 -11.39 -5.40
C THR A 291 -5.40 -10.34 -5.14
N PHE A 292 -6.62 -10.59 -5.60
CA PHE A 292 -7.79 -9.74 -5.34
C PHE A 292 -8.61 -10.28 -4.18
N THR A 293 -9.00 -9.41 -3.24
CA THR A 293 -9.96 -9.71 -2.19
C THR A 293 -11.16 -8.76 -2.31
N PRO A 294 -12.36 -9.27 -2.61
CA PRO A 294 -13.55 -8.43 -2.74
C PRO A 294 -14.00 -7.89 -1.39
N SER A 295 -14.48 -6.66 -1.40
CA SER A 295 -15.26 -6.07 -0.32
C SER A 295 -16.65 -6.70 -0.19
N ARG A 296 -17.31 -6.43 0.93
CA ARG A 296 -18.72 -6.79 1.15
C ARG A 296 -19.64 -6.22 0.08
N ASP A 297 -19.37 -5.02 -0.43
CA ASP A 297 -20.16 -4.39 -1.48
C ASP A 297 -19.94 -5.05 -2.85
N THR A 298 -18.69 -5.41 -3.18
CA THR A 298 -18.38 -6.18 -4.39
C THR A 298 -19.03 -7.57 -4.37
N VAL A 299 -19.04 -8.24 -3.20
CA VAL A 299 -19.76 -9.52 -3.04
C VAL A 299 -21.25 -9.32 -3.23
N PHE A 300 -21.86 -8.33 -2.58
CA PHE A 300 -23.28 -8.00 -2.74
C PHE A 300 -23.65 -7.74 -4.20
N SER A 301 -22.86 -6.93 -4.90
CA SER A 301 -23.05 -6.61 -6.32
C SER A 301 -23.04 -7.88 -7.19
N LYS A 302 -22.16 -8.85 -6.91
CA LYS A 302 -22.14 -10.13 -7.64
C LYS A 302 -23.38 -10.99 -7.39
N TYR A 303 -23.89 -11.02 -6.15
CA TYR A 303 -25.16 -11.69 -5.87
C TYR A 303 -26.32 -11.07 -6.67
N VAL A 304 -26.40 -9.73 -6.70
CA VAL A 304 -27.44 -9.01 -7.45
C VAL A 304 -27.32 -9.27 -8.96
N GLN A 305 -26.11 -9.19 -9.52
CA GLN A 305 -25.86 -9.46 -10.95
C GLN A 305 -26.19 -10.90 -11.37
N SER A 306 -26.17 -11.85 -10.43
CA SER A 306 -26.52 -13.24 -10.71
C SER A 306 -28.02 -13.53 -10.73
N LEU A 307 -28.86 -12.57 -10.34
CA LEU A 307 -30.32 -12.70 -10.38
C LEU A 307 -30.84 -12.40 -11.79
N SER A 308 -31.82 -13.19 -12.24
CA SER A 308 -32.68 -12.81 -13.36
C SER A 308 -33.50 -11.56 -13.03
N GLU A 309 -34.04 -10.88 -14.04
CA GLU A 309 -34.88 -9.69 -13.85
C GLU A 309 -36.09 -9.97 -12.93
N LYS A 310 -36.68 -11.16 -13.05
CA LYS A 310 -37.79 -11.61 -12.19
C LYS A 310 -37.33 -11.77 -10.74
N GLU A 311 -36.20 -12.42 -10.50
CA GLU A 311 -35.64 -12.61 -9.15
C GLU A 311 -35.23 -11.26 -8.53
N LEU A 312 -34.63 -10.37 -9.31
CA LEU A 312 -34.28 -9.02 -8.87
C LEU A 312 -35.52 -8.21 -8.48
N SER A 313 -36.62 -8.33 -9.24
CA SER A 313 -37.89 -7.70 -8.90
C SER A 313 -38.41 -8.20 -7.54
N PHE A 314 -38.37 -9.51 -7.27
CA PHE A 314 -38.71 -10.05 -5.96
C PHE A 314 -37.78 -9.55 -4.85
N ALA A 315 -36.46 -9.50 -5.08
CA ALA A 315 -35.51 -8.99 -4.09
C ALA A 315 -35.82 -7.52 -3.71
N LYS A 316 -36.16 -6.68 -4.70
CA LYS A 316 -36.59 -5.29 -4.47
C LYS A 316 -37.90 -5.21 -3.68
N GLN A 317 -38.89 -6.05 -4.02
CA GLN A 317 -40.17 -6.11 -3.31
C GLN A 317 -39.99 -6.57 -1.86
N ILE A 318 -39.16 -7.59 -1.61
CA ILE A 318 -38.86 -8.10 -0.27
C ILE A 318 -38.16 -7.04 0.59
N PHE A 319 -37.28 -6.23 0.00
CA PHE A 319 -36.66 -5.10 0.70
C PHE A 319 -37.66 -3.98 1.04
N ALA A 320 -38.64 -3.74 0.17
CA ALA A 320 -39.73 -2.80 0.46
C ALA A 320 -40.63 -3.35 1.57
N GLU A 321 -41.08 -4.60 1.44
CA GLU A 321 -41.99 -5.29 2.35
C GLU A 321 -41.61 -6.76 2.53
N SER A 322 -41.15 -7.12 3.73
CA SER A 322 -40.67 -8.48 4.02
C SER A 322 -41.78 -9.55 4.00
N ALA A 323 -43.05 -9.14 4.05
CA ALA A 323 -44.20 -10.05 3.97
C ALA A 323 -44.27 -10.80 2.63
N VAL A 324 -43.66 -10.25 1.57
CA VAL A 324 -43.57 -10.88 0.24
C VAL A 324 -42.96 -12.30 0.29
N LEU A 325 -42.09 -12.58 1.26
CA LEU A 325 -41.52 -13.92 1.49
C LEU A 325 -42.57 -15.00 1.82
N LYS A 326 -43.80 -14.61 2.17
CA LYS A 326 -44.92 -15.50 2.47
C LYS A 326 -45.95 -15.59 1.33
N ASN A 327 -45.83 -14.76 0.30
CA ASN A 327 -46.80 -14.70 -0.78
C ASN A 327 -46.71 -15.97 -1.64
N GLU A 328 -47.85 -16.46 -2.12
CA GLU A 328 -47.91 -17.63 -3.01
C GLU A 328 -47.04 -17.45 -4.26
N SER A 329 -46.97 -16.24 -4.80
CA SER A 329 -46.14 -15.91 -5.97
C SER A 329 -44.64 -16.11 -5.74
N PHE A 330 -44.15 -15.87 -4.51
CA PHE A 330 -42.77 -16.15 -4.13
C PHE A 330 -42.56 -17.64 -3.82
N LEU A 331 -43.50 -18.26 -3.10
CA LEU A 331 -43.43 -19.68 -2.72
C LEU A 331 -43.52 -20.62 -3.93
N ALA A 332 -44.21 -20.19 -4.99
CA ALA A 332 -44.31 -20.92 -6.26
C ALA A 332 -43.02 -20.85 -7.12
N LEU A 333 -42.04 -20.02 -6.76
CA LEU A 333 -40.77 -19.99 -7.48
C LEU A 333 -39.99 -21.30 -7.28
N PRO A 334 -39.16 -21.70 -8.26
CA PRO A 334 -38.22 -22.79 -8.04
C PRO A 334 -37.39 -22.56 -6.79
N VAL A 335 -37.11 -23.63 -6.04
CA VAL A 335 -36.32 -23.55 -4.80
C VAL A 335 -35.00 -22.82 -5.03
N GLN A 336 -34.34 -23.05 -6.17
CA GLN A 336 -33.09 -22.38 -6.50
C GLN A 336 -33.23 -20.86 -6.57
N SER A 337 -34.31 -20.36 -7.20
CA SER A 337 -34.63 -18.93 -7.27
C SER A 337 -34.93 -18.35 -5.89
N GLN A 338 -35.72 -19.06 -5.07
CA GLN A 338 -35.97 -18.62 -3.68
C GLN A 338 -34.65 -18.49 -2.89
N LYS A 339 -33.75 -19.46 -3.04
CA LYS A 339 -32.44 -19.44 -2.38
C LYS A 339 -31.54 -18.31 -2.91
N ALA A 340 -31.55 -18.03 -4.21
CA ALA A 340 -30.77 -16.95 -4.83
C ALA A 340 -31.25 -15.57 -4.37
N ILE A 341 -32.56 -15.33 -4.40
CA ILE A 341 -33.19 -14.09 -3.91
C ILE A 341 -32.85 -13.85 -2.44
N ILE A 342 -33.09 -14.85 -1.58
CA ILE A 342 -32.80 -14.75 -0.14
C ILE A 342 -31.30 -14.50 0.11
N GLY A 343 -30.41 -15.17 -0.64
CA GLY A 343 -28.97 -14.96 -0.56
C GLY A 343 -28.56 -13.51 -0.86
N ALA A 344 -29.05 -12.97 -1.98
CA ALA A 344 -28.80 -11.57 -2.34
C ALA A 344 -29.37 -10.59 -1.32
N SER A 345 -30.58 -10.86 -0.78
CA SER A 345 -31.16 -10.04 0.29
C SER A 345 -30.37 -10.09 1.60
N PHE A 346 -29.72 -11.21 1.94
CA PHE A 346 -28.83 -11.28 3.11
C PHE A 346 -27.56 -10.45 2.92
N GLU A 347 -26.96 -10.44 1.73
CA GLU A 347 -25.82 -9.56 1.45
C GLU A 347 -26.22 -8.08 1.52
N LEU A 348 -27.41 -7.72 1.01
CA LEU A 348 -27.96 -6.36 1.17
C LEU A 348 -28.11 -5.98 2.65
N VAL A 349 -28.65 -6.88 3.48
CA VAL A 349 -28.77 -6.67 4.92
C VAL A 349 -27.41 -6.37 5.54
N GLN A 350 -26.38 -7.15 5.20
CA GLN A 350 -25.02 -6.94 5.73
C GLN A 350 -24.49 -5.54 5.38
N VAL A 351 -24.57 -5.13 4.11
CA VAL A 351 -24.18 -3.77 3.66
C VAL A 351 -24.95 -2.68 4.40
N LYS A 352 -26.27 -2.84 4.54
CA LYS A 352 -27.12 -1.83 5.19
C LYS A 352 -26.92 -1.73 6.70
N GLN A 353 -26.55 -2.82 7.37
CA GLN A 353 -26.20 -2.79 8.80
C GLN A 353 -24.97 -1.92 9.06
N ILE A 354 -23.98 -1.97 8.18
CA ILE A 354 -22.74 -1.17 8.28
C ILE A 354 -23.03 0.32 8.10
N GLN A 355 -23.89 0.66 7.12
CA GLN A 355 -24.30 2.04 6.85
C GLN A 355 -25.18 2.65 7.96
N LYS A 356 -25.64 1.84 8.94
CA LYS A 356 -26.54 2.24 10.05
C LYS A 356 -27.84 2.91 9.57
N GLN A 357 -28.26 2.64 8.34
CA GLN A 357 -29.50 3.17 7.77
C GLN A 357 -30.69 2.31 8.20
N THR A 358 -31.75 2.90 8.78
CA THR A 358 -33.01 2.21 9.13
C THR A 358 -32.83 0.91 9.94
N PRO A 359 -32.13 0.93 11.09
CA PRO A 359 -31.69 -0.29 11.77
C PRO A 359 -32.82 -1.24 12.16
N VAL A 360 -33.99 -0.71 12.54
CA VAL A 360 -35.18 -1.52 12.88
C VAL A 360 -35.66 -2.32 11.66
N LYS A 361 -35.89 -1.64 10.52
CA LYS A 361 -36.31 -2.27 9.27
C LYS A 361 -35.33 -3.35 8.82
N ILE A 362 -34.03 -3.08 8.91
CA ILE A 362 -32.99 -4.05 8.51
C ILE A 362 -32.97 -5.27 9.45
N SER A 363 -33.19 -5.08 10.75
CA SER A 363 -33.32 -6.18 11.72
C SER A 363 -34.55 -7.05 11.45
N GLU A 364 -35.70 -6.43 11.17
CA GLU A 364 -36.93 -7.13 10.81
C GLU A 364 -36.78 -7.93 9.52
N LEU A 365 -36.20 -7.33 8.48
CA LEU A 365 -35.89 -7.99 7.23
C LEU A 365 -34.96 -9.19 7.45
N LYS A 366 -33.89 -9.03 8.23
CA LYS A 366 -32.97 -10.13 8.59
C LYS A 366 -33.74 -11.29 9.24
N ASN A 367 -34.62 -11.01 10.20
CA ASN A 367 -35.40 -12.03 10.88
C ASN A 367 -36.38 -12.74 9.93
N ALA A 368 -37.01 -12.00 9.01
CA ALA A 368 -37.89 -12.58 7.99
C ALA A 368 -37.12 -13.49 7.03
N LEU A 369 -35.93 -13.06 6.57
CA LEU A 369 -35.05 -13.85 5.71
C LEU A 369 -34.55 -15.13 6.40
N ILE A 370 -34.19 -15.07 7.69
CA ILE A 370 -33.80 -16.26 8.47
C ILE A 370 -34.94 -17.26 8.49
N LYS A 371 -36.17 -16.82 8.82
CA LYS A 371 -37.35 -17.68 8.85
C LYS A 371 -37.64 -18.30 7.48
N ALA A 372 -37.53 -17.52 6.40
CA ALA A 372 -37.72 -18.02 5.04
C ALA A 372 -36.64 -19.04 4.65
N ARG A 373 -35.38 -18.77 4.99
CA ARG A 373 -34.25 -19.65 4.70
C ARG A 373 -34.37 -21.01 5.39
N LEU A 374 -34.84 -21.04 6.65
CA LEU A 374 -35.01 -22.27 7.43
C LEU A 374 -36.10 -23.21 6.86
N LYS A 375 -37.04 -22.69 6.06
CA LYS A 375 -38.08 -23.50 5.41
C LYS A 375 -37.60 -24.17 4.12
N LEU A 376 -36.47 -23.74 3.57
CA LEU A 376 -35.95 -24.28 2.32
C LEU A 376 -35.12 -25.54 2.58
N PRO A 377 -35.13 -26.52 1.66
CA PRO A 377 -34.38 -27.75 1.83
C PRO A 377 -32.88 -27.46 1.89
N MET A 378 -32.17 -28.27 2.69
CA MET A 378 -30.71 -28.27 2.73
C MET A 378 -30.13 -28.44 1.32
N GLY A 379 -29.01 -27.77 1.07
CA GLY A 379 -28.30 -27.87 -0.20
C GLY A 379 -27.20 -26.83 -0.28
N GLU A 380 -26.13 -27.18 -0.99
CA GLU A 380 -25.03 -26.26 -1.24
C GLU A 380 -25.49 -25.15 -2.17
N ASN A 381 -25.60 -23.94 -1.62
CA ASN A 381 -25.82 -22.73 -2.40
C ASN A 381 -24.59 -21.81 -2.31
N LYS A 382 -23.39 -22.42 -2.22
CA LYS A 382 -22.14 -21.68 -2.29
C LYS A 382 -21.91 -21.30 -3.75
N VAL A 383 -22.49 -20.16 -4.16
CA VAL A 383 -22.17 -19.57 -5.46
C VAL A 383 -20.71 -19.15 -5.42
N LYS A 384 -19.87 -19.84 -6.20
CA LYS A 384 -18.48 -19.44 -6.39
C LYS A 384 -18.46 -18.37 -7.47
N PHE A 385 -18.36 -17.11 -7.05
CA PHE A 385 -18.19 -16.01 -8.00
C PHE A 385 -16.76 -15.95 -8.50
N GLN A 386 -16.63 -15.68 -9.79
CA GLN A 386 -15.38 -15.18 -10.36
C GLN A 386 -15.44 -13.65 -10.35
N PHE A 387 -14.37 -13.04 -9.85
CA PHE A 387 -14.21 -11.60 -9.80
C PHE A 387 -13.37 -11.15 -10.99
N THR A 388 -13.84 -10.10 -11.67
CA THR A 388 -13.24 -9.58 -12.91
C THR A 388 -12.55 -8.23 -12.70
N GLN A 389 -12.57 -7.74 -11.46
CA GLN A 389 -11.96 -6.49 -11.03
C GLN A 389 -10.48 -6.44 -11.43
N GLN A 390 -10.11 -5.39 -12.16
CA GLN A 390 -8.74 -5.18 -12.58
C GLN A 390 -7.92 -4.50 -11.49
N PRO A 391 -6.62 -4.80 -11.40
CA PRO A 391 -5.72 -4.20 -10.41
C PRO A 391 -5.44 -2.71 -10.66
N PRO A 392 -5.08 -1.95 -9.60
CA PRO A 392 -4.93 -0.49 -9.68
C PRO A 392 -3.90 -0.01 -10.69
N HIS A 393 -2.86 -0.80 -11.00
CA HIS A 393 -1.85 -0.43 -12.00
C HIS A 393 -2.41 -0.31 -13.43
N LYS A 394 -3.59 -0.89 -13.71
CA LYS A 394 -4.29 -0.76 -15.00
C LYS A 394 -5.27 0.41 -15.04
N GLY A 395 -5.46 1.11 -13.91
CA GLY A 395 -6.32 2.27 -13.84
C GLY A 395 -5.73 3.48 -14.57
N GLN A 396 -6.58 4.47 -14.81
CA GLN A 396 -6.15 5.74 -15.38
C GLN A 396 -5.14 6.43 -14.45
N LYS A 397 -4.10 7.02 -15.04
CA LYS A 397 -3.15 7.86 -14.30
C LYS A 397 -3.91 9.02 -13.62
N PRO A 398 -3.61 9.34 -12.35
CA PRO A 398 -4.41 10.29 -11.60
C PRO A 398 -4.26 11.73 -12.11
N SER A 399 -3.08 12.12 -12.58
CA SER A 399 -2.82 13.47 -13.06
C SER A 399 -2.92 13.56 -14.58
N ASN A 400 -3.42 14.68 -15.09
CA ASN A 400 -3.52 14.95 -16.52
C ASN A 400 -3.00 16.36 -16.85
N SER A 401 -2.30 16.48 -17.96
CA SER A 401 -1.92 17.76 -18.56
C SER A 401 -2.46 17.79 -19.98
N SER A 402 -3.16 18.85 -20.36
CA SER A 402 -3.75 19.00 -21.69
C SER A 402 -3.27 20.29 -22.36
N ILE A 403 -3.18 20.25 -23.68
CA ILE A 403 -2.96 21.42 -24.52
C ILE A 403 -4.00 21.33 -25.63
N SER A 404 -4.79 22.39 -25.82
CA SER A 404 -5.79 22.46 -26.88
C SER A 404 -5.64 23.77 -27.66
N ALA A 405 -6.01 23.73 -28.95
CA ALA A 405 -6.08 24.90 -29.80
C ALA A 405 -7.47 24.92 -30.46
N MET A 406 -8.16 26.05 -30.36
CA MET A 406 -9.45 26.27 -30.99
C MET A 406 -9.34 27.47 -31.93
N HIS A 407 -9.75 27.27 -33.17
CA HIS A 407 -9.80 28.33 -34.18
C HIS A 407 -11.25 28.51 -34.64
N THR A 408 -11.75 29.74 -34.52
CA THR A 408 -13.03 30.17 -35.07
C THR A 408 -12.79 31.24 -36.12
N ALA A 409 -13.82 31.62 -36.89
CA ALA A 409 -13.70 32.64 -37.93
C ALA A 409 -13.18 34.00 -37.41
N GLU A 410 -13.32 34.27 -36.12
CA GLU A 410 -12.94 35.54 -35.51
C GLU A 410 -11.71 35.45 -34.60
N GLN A 411 -11.38 34.25 -34.07
CA GLN A 411 -10.43 34.14 -32.94
C GLN A 411 -9.64 32.83 -32.95
N THR A 412 -8.40 32.90 -32.47
CA THR A 412 -7.58 31.73 -32.14
C THR A 412 -7.32 31.71 -30.65
N GLN A 413 -7.60 30.57 -30.02
CA GLN A 413 -7.43 30.34 -28.59
C GLN A 413 -6.53 29.13 -28.38
N TYR A 414 -5.59 29.24 -27.44
CA TYR A 414 -4.80 28.13 -26.93
C TYR A 414 -5.13 27.93 -25.46
N THR A 415 -5.37 26.69 -25.04
CA THR A 415 -5.66 26.38 -23.64
C THR A 415 -4.66 25.35 -23.14
N MET A 416 -4.08 25.60 -21.97
CA MET A 416 -3.25 24.64 -21.24
C MET A 416 -3.99 24.26 -19.97
N GLY A 417 -4.32 22.98 -19.82
CA GLY A 417 -4.99 22.46 -18.65
C GLY A 417 -4.04 21.61 -17.80
N PHE A 418 -4.23 21.67 -16.49
CA PHE A 418 -3.59 20.78 -15.53
C PHE A 418 -4.62 20.31 -14.50
N ARG A 419 -4.63 19.00 -14.25
CA ARG A 419 -5.43 18.36 -13.20
C ARG A 419 -4.53 17.48 -12.36
N LEU A 420 -4.47 17.77 -11.06
CA LEU A 420 -3.63 17.05 -10.11
C LEU A 420 -4.14 15.62 -9.88
N SER A 421 -5.40 15.49 -9.51
CA SER A 421 -6.07 14.21 -9.45
C SER A 421 -7.40 14.32 -10.15
N TYR A 422 -7.66 13.37 -11.04
CA TYR A 422 -8.79 13.40 -11.93
C TYR A 422 -9.30 11.99 -12.20
N PHE A 423 -10.56 11.77 -11.84
CA PHE A 423 -11.43 10.81 -12.49
C PHE A 423 -12.84 11.35 -12.46
N ASP A 424 -13.53 11.26 -13.59
CA ASP A 424 -14.92 11.66 -13.73
C ASP A 424 -15.76 10.44 -14.12
N THR A 425 -17.03 10.67 -14.45
CA THR A 425 -17.95 9.61 -14.87
C THR A 425 -17.58 8.96 -16.21
N LEU A 426 -16.67 9.54 -16.99
CA LEU A 426 -16.16 9.00 -18.25
C LEU A 426 -14.85 8.22 -18.05
N ALA A 427 -14.18 8.42 -16.91
CA ALA A 427 -12.96 7.75 -16.53
C ALA A 427 -13.20 6.26 -16.26
N SER A 428 -12.11 5.48 -16.30
CA SER A 428 -12.15 4.06 -15.96
C SER A 428 -12.35 3.87 -14.44
N ASP A 429 -13.32 3.04 -14.08
CA ASP A 429 -13.62 2.63 -12.69
C ASP A 429 -12.63 1.58 -12.13
N ILE A 430 -11.52 1.29 -12.82
CA ILE A 430 -10.57 0.26 -12.40
C ILE A 430 -9.99 0.60 -11.02
N ALA A 431 -10.21 -0.33 -10.07
CA ALA A 431 -9.82 -0.22 -8.66
C ALA A 431 -10.36 1.04 -7.95
N ARG A 432 -11.52 1.53 -8.38
CA ARG A 432 -12.22 2.71 -7.83
C ARG A 432 -13.70 2.39 -7.60
N ILE A 433 -14.38 3.29 -6.91
CA ILE A 433 -15.83 3.23 -6.72
C ILE A 433 -16.49 3.59 -8.07
N PRO A 434 -17.36 2.75 -8.64
CA PRO A 434 -18.03 3.06 -9.90
C PRO A 434 -18.89 4.32 -9.82
N PHE A 435 -19.02 5.03 -10.95
CA PHE A 435 -19.85 6.25 -11.06
C PHE A 435 -19.49 7.35 -10.06
N SER A 436 -18.22 7.44 -9.67
CA SER A 436 -17.72 8.50 -8.78
C SER A 436 -16.92 9.53 -9.57
N ASN A 437 -16.88 10.76 -9.06
CA ASN A 437 -16.07 11.84 -9.61
C ASN A 437 -15.24 12.45 -8.47
N LEU A 438 -13.95 12.67 -8.72
CA LEU A 438 -13.06 13.43 -7.85
C LEU A 438 -12.08 14.23 -8.71
N GLU A 439 -12.13 15.55 -8.55
CA GLU A 439 -11.23 16.51 -9.18
C GLU A 439 -10.52 17.32 -8.09
N MET A 440 -9.21 17.40 -8.19
CA MET A 440 -8.39 18.29 -7.36
C MET A 440 -7.49 19.13 -8.25
N LEU A 441 -7.40 20.42 -7.90
CA LEU A 441 -6.56 21.41 -8.56
C LEU A 441 -6.72 21.38 -10.09
N ASP A 442 -7.96 21.49 -10.57
CA ASP A 442 -8.25 21.68 -12.00
C ASP A 442 -7.99 23.15 -12.35
N THR A 443 -6.95 23.38 -13.15
CA THR A 443 -6.52 24.71 -13.56
C THR A 443 -6.38 24.74 -15.07
N GLU A 444 -7.04 25.70 -15.70
CA GLU A 444 -6.89 25.98 -17.13
C GLU A 444 -6.35 27.39 -17.30
N LEU A 445 -5.32 27.52 -18.14
CA LEU A 445 -4.76 28.79 -18.59
C LEU A 445 -5.13 28.97 -20.05
N MET A 446 -5.80 30.07 -20.36
CA MET A 446 -6.29 30.36 -21.70
C MET A 446 -5.57 31.56 -22.29
N PHE A 447 -4.92 31.36 -23.43
CA PHE A 447 -4.33 32.42 -24.25
C PHE A 447 -5.25 32.76 -25.41
N LYS A 448 -5.74 34.00 -25.44
CA LYS A 448 -6.70 34.48 -26.42
C LYS A 448 -6.29 35.86 -26.94
N ASN A 449 -6.11 36.00 -28.25
CA ASN A 449 -5.75 37.28 -28.90
C ASN A 449 -4.53 38.01 -28.29
N GLY A 450 -3.58 37.27 -27.70
CA GLY A 450 -2.40 37.85 -27.04
C GLY A 450 -2.57 38.15 -25.55
N GLU A 451 -3.74 37.91 -24.97
CA GLU A 451 -4.01 38.05 -23.53
C GLU A 451 -4.11 36.67 -22.85
N LEU A 452 -3.65 36.59 -21.60
CA LEU A 452 -3.74 35.41 -20.73
C LEU A 452 -4.89 35.60 -19.74
N THR A 453 -5.76 34.61 -19.66
CA THR A 453 -6.92 34.55 -18.75
C THR A 453 -6.97 33.24 -17.99
#